data_AF-A0A397VTP0-F1
#
_entry.id   AF-A0A397VTP0-F1
#
_cell.length_a   1.000
_cell.length_b   1.000
_cell.length_c   1.000
_cell.angle_alpha   90.00
_cell.angle_beta   90.00
_cell.angle_gamma   90.00
#
_symmetry.space_group_name_H-M   'P 1'
#
loop_
_entity.id
_entity.type
_entity.pdbx_description
1 polymer ?
#
loop_
_entity_poly.entity_id
_entity_poly.type
_entity_poly.pdbx_seq_one_letter_code
_entity_poly.pdbx_strand_id
1 'polypeptide(L)'
;MAKLRIGLMPESSTISQMTSVHDKLMRQLKKWKKNATDIWMTRRILYSTIAIAFLLAFIFQITSPDLRLIPMHTECQIGPEDAYGLRNELMVTLIVGSFSFIMFFIWEYSASGLRLYFGSFMFPWVTLILSYTLSITIPVWKSYKYSFDILFHNKKISRSKRYKQFEEVLAHPDLFKLYKVNSLFRRISILENVGGQMLHSNEKKFFTSLTPKLRMSDDKENLFIKESTILPPLSPASYISTPCTKSIVETVSAASWIPFPYELRTDYRMFYDSYLDLNSDLAINFSGSIVNSVKNMIASDQFELSMYENAREETLTLLYVNTFEKFLHMFESEIRSKKIFDN
;
A
#
# COMPACT_ATOMS: atom_id res chain seq x y z
N MET A 1 88.43 -18.69 -9.34
CA MET A 1 88.04 -18.29 -10.72
C MET A 1 86.72 -18.97 -11.07
N ALA A 2 85.64 -18.21 -11.28
CA ALA A 2 84.45 -18.68 -11.96
C ALA A 2 83.79 -17.47 -12.64
N LYS A 3 83.75 -17.49 -13.98
CA LYS A 3 83.29 -16.40 -14.84
C LYS A 3 81.88 -16.76 -15.30
N LEU A 4 80.86 -16.14 -14.69
CA LEU A 4 79.45 -16.38 -15.02
C LEU A 4 79.13 -15.71 -16.37
N ARG A 5 78.76 -16.52 -17.37
CA ARG A 5 78.30 -16.08 -18.69
C ARG A 5 76.78 -16.04 -18.67
N ILE A 6 76.20 -14.84 -18.67
CA ILE A 6 74.76 -14.63 -18.85
C ILE A 6 74.51 -14.59 -20.36
N GLY A 7 73.87 -15.64 -20.88
CA GLY A 7 73.45 -15.73 -22.28
C GLY A 7 72.16 -14.95 -22.49
N LEU A 8 72.23 -13.85 -23.25
CA LEU A 8 71.08 -13.15 -23.78
C LEU A 8 70.43 -14.01 -24.88
N MET A 9 69.21 -14.45 -24.64
CA MET A 9 68.36 -15.14 -25.62
C MET A 9 67.81 -14.12 -26.64
N PRO A 10 67.73 -14.46 -27.94
CA PRO A 10 67.30 -13.56 -28.98
C PRO A 10 65.77 -13.41 -28.98
N GLU A 11 65.29 -12.22 -28.60
CA GLU A 11 63.88 -11.86 -28.39
C GLU A 11 63.12 -11.54 -29.70
N SER A 12 63.68 -11.84 -30.87
CA SER A 12 63.20 -11.28 -32.14
C SER A 12 62.21 -12.16 -32.92
N SER A 13 61.97 -13.42 -32.52
CA SER A 13 61.15 -14.37 -33.31
C SER A 13 59.68 -14.43 -32.89
N THR A 14 59.33 -14.08 -31.65
CA THR A 14 57.95 -14.11 -31.13
C THR A 14 57.11 -12.92 -31.58
N ILE A 15 57.74 -11.75 -31.78
CA ILE A 15 57.03 -10.52 -32.17
C ILE A 15 56.45 -10.64 -33.60
N SER A 16 57.15 -11.32 -34.52
CA SER A 16 56.71 -11.48 -35.90
C SER A 16 55.49 -12.41 -36.05
N GLN A 17 55.29 -13.37 -35.14
CA GLN A 17 54.15 -14.28 -35.23
C GLN A 17 52.87 -13.62 -34.68
N MET A 18 53.02 -12.72 -33.71
CA MET A 18 51.90 -12.03 -33.07
C MET A 18 51.27 -10.96 -33.98
N THR A 19 52.07 -10.28 -34.81
CA THR A 19 51.57 -9.29 -35.78
C THR A 19 50.73 -9.93 -36.90
N SER A 20 51.11 -11.13 -37.35
CA SER A 20 50.39 -11.87 -38.39
C SER A 20 48.96 -12.27 -37.96
N VAL A 21 48.80 -12.75 -36.72
CA VAL A 21 47.50 -13.13 -36.17
C VAL A 21 46.59 -11.91 -36.02
N HIS A 22 47.14 -10.81 -35.52
CA HIS A 22 46.42 -9.55 -35.35
C HIS A 22 45.89 -9.01 -36.69
N ASP A 23 46.71 -9.03 -37.74
CA ASP A 23 46.29 -8.57 -39.08
C ASP A 23 45.23 -9.45 -39.73
N LYS A 24 45.23 -10.76 -39.44
CA LYS A 24 44.18 -11.68 -39.91
C LYS A 24 42.85 -11.39 -39.21
N LEU A 25 42.89 -11.13 -37.90
CA LEU A 25 41.72 -10.81 -37.09
C LEU A 25 41.11 -9.46 -37.48
N MET A 26 41.96 -8.45 -37.69
CA MET A 26 41.52 -7.11 -38.13
C MET A 26 40.93 -7.13 -39.55
N ARG A 27 41.42 -7.99 -40.44
CA ARG A 27 40.81 -8.21 -41.76
C ARG A 27 39.43 -8.86 -41.65
N GLN A 28 39.24 -9.83 -40.75
CA GLN A 28 37.93 -10.43 -40.53
C GLN A 28 36.93 -9.45 -39.89
N LEU A 29 37.35 -8.66 -38.90
CA LEU A 29 36.54 -7.61 -38.27
C LEU A 29 36.11 -6.53 -39.28
N LYS A 30 37.00 -6.10 -40.17
CA LYS A 30 36.64 -5.15 -41.26
C LYS A 30 35.62 -5.75 -42.24
N LYS A 31 35.75 -7.05 -42.56
CA LYS A 31 34.77 -7.75 -43.42
C LYS A 31 33.40 -7.87 -42.71
N TRP A 32 33.41 -8.11 -41.40
CA TRP A 32 32.21 -8.14 -40.58
C TRP A 32 31.53 -6.77 -40.50
N LYS A 33 32.29 -5.69 -40.25
CA LYS A 33 31.77 -4.33 -40.20
C LYS A 33 31.10 -3.87 -41.51
N LYS A 34 31.55 -4.37 -42.65
CA LYS A 34 30.96 -4.04 -43.96
C LYS A 34 29.66 -4.80 -44.26
N ASN A 35 29.46 -5.96 -43.61
CA ASN A 35 28.25 -6.79 -43.77
C ASN A 35 27.26 -6.67 -42.59
N ALA A 36 27.72 -6.22 -41.43
CA ALA A 36 26.89 -5.85 -40.29
C ALA A 36 26.36 -4.43 -40.47
N THR A 37 25.56 -4.23 -41.51
CA THR A 37 24.69 -3.05 -41.56
C THR A 37 23.63 -3.21 -40.46
N ASP A 38 23.27 -2.13 -39.77
CA ASP A 38 22.22 -2.14 -38.74
C ASP A 38 20.91 -2.78 -39.24
N ILE A 39 20.67 -2.71 -40.55
CA ILE A 39 19.56 -3.38 -41.23
C ILE A 39 19.63 -4.91 -41.06
N TRP A 40 20.80 -5.54 -41.18
CA TRP A 40 20.94 -6.99 -41.06
C TRP A 40 20.73 -7.47 -39.62
N MET A 41 21.31 -6.78 -38.64
CA MET A 41 21.10 -7.11 -37.22
C MET A 41 19.66 -6.82 -36.80
N THR A 42 19.08 -5.70 -37.22
CA THR A 42 17.68 -5.38 -36.93
C THR A 42 16.75 -6.41 -37.57
N ARG A 43 16.95 -6.79 -38.84
CA ARG A 43 16.12 -7.84 -39.46
C ARG A 43 16.26 -9.17 -38.72
N ARG A 44 17.48 -9.64 -38.49
CA ARG A 44 17.66 -11.01 -37.99
C ARG A 44 17.32 -11.15 -36.51
N ILE A 45 17.61 -10.13 -35.70
CA ILE A 45 17.33 -10.18 -34.26
C ILE A 45 15.87 -9.81 -34.00
N LEU A 46 15.33 -8.76 -34.62
CA LEU A 46 13.97 -8.28 -34.37
C LEU A 46 12.91 -9.23 -34.91
N TYR A 47 13.06 -9.76 -36.14
CA TYR A 47 12.09 -10.74 -36.64
C TYR A 47 12.16 -12.04 -35.84
N SER A 48 13.35 -12.44 -35.37
CA SER A 48 13.46 -13.60 -34.48
C SER A 48 12.84 -13.35 -33.10
N THR A 49 13.04 -12.19 -32.47
CA THR A 49 12.42 -11.90 -31.16
C THR A 49 10.91 -11.73 -31.27
N ILE A 50 10.40 -11.06 -32.31
CA ILE A 50 8.96 -10.95 -32.57
C ILE A 50 8.36 -12.33 -32.86
N ALA A 51 9.00 -13.14 -33.72
CA ALA A 51 8.53 -14.49 -34.00
C ALA A 51 8.53 -15.37 -32.74
N ILE A 52 9.56 -15.29 -31.89
CA ILE A 52 9.62 -15.99 -30.61
C ILE A 52 8.51 -15.49 -29.67
N ALA A 53 8.26 -14.19 -29.58
CA ALA A 53 7.20 -13.63 -28.74
C ALA A 53 5.80 -14.09 -29.19
N PHE A 54 5.51 -14.07 -30.50
CA PHE A 54 4.26 -14.61 -31.04
C PHE A 54 4.13 -16.11 -30.82
N LEU A 55 5.22 -16.86 -30.99
CA LEU A 55 5.22 -18.31 -30.83
C LEU A 55 5.06 -18.68 -29.35
N LEU A 56 5.67 -17.94 -28.41
CA LEU A 56 5.43 -18.10 -26.97
C LEU A 56 4.00 -17.73 -26.57
N ALA A 57 3.47 -16.63 -27.09
CA ALA A 57 2.08 -16.24 -26.83
C ALA A 57 1.09 -17.29 -27.38
N PHE A 58 1.36 -17.84 -28.56
CA PHE A 58 0.56 -18.90 -29.18
C PHE A 58 0.67 -20.22 -28.43
N ILE A 59 1.88 -20.63 -28.03
CA ILE A 59 2.09 -21.81 -27.17
C ILE A 59 1.31 -21.64 -25.88
N PHE A 60 1.45 -20.49 -25.20
CA PHE A 60 0.75 -20.20 -23.95
C PHE A 60 -0.78 -20.31 -24.11
N GLN A 61 -1.31 -19.79 -25.22
CA GLN A 61 -2.74 -19.85 -25.55
C GLN A 61 -3.24 -21.28 -25.84
N ILE A 62 -2.37 -22.16 -26.33
CA ILE A 62 -2.68 -23.58 -26.58
C ILE A 62 -2.52 -24.43 -25.31
N THR A 63 -1.43 -24.23 -24.57
CA THR A 63 -1.09 -25.03 -23.38
C THR A 63 -1.93 -24.66 -22.17
N SER A 64 -2.53 -23.48 -22.16
CA SER A 64 -3.40 -23.01 -21.09
C SER A 64 -4.78 -22.66 -21.64
N PRO A 65 -5.60 -23.66 -22.02
CA PRO A 65 -6.96 -23.42 -22.51
C PRO A 65 -7.87 -22.73 -21.47
N ASP A 66 -7.50 -22.77 -20.20
CA ASP A 66 -8.17 -22.06 -19.10
C ASP A 66 -7.78 -20.57 -19.01
N LEU A 67 -6.71 -20.15 -19.71
CA LEU A 67 -6.25 -18.77 -19.87
C LEU A 67 -6.63 -18.23 -21.27
N ARG A 68 -7.81 -18.57 -21.77
CA ARG A 68 -8.41 -17.80 -22.87
C ARG A 68 -8.37 -16.33 -22.45
N LEU A 69 -7.77 -15.49 -23.28
CA LEU A 69 -7.94 -14.03 -23.22
C LEU A 69 -9.43 -13.75 -23.39
N ILE A 70 -10.17 -13.83 -22.29
CA ILE A 70 -11.53 -13.35 -22.18
C ILE A 70 -11.39 -11.86 -22.51
N PRO A 71 -12.02 -11.32 -23.58
CA PRO A 71 -12.08 -9.88 -23.77
C PRO A 71 -12.59 -9.33 -22.44
N MET A 72 -11.83 -8.45 -21.78
CA MET A 72 -12.25 -7.87 -20.51
C MET A 72 -13.55 -7.11 -20.76
N HIS A 73 -14.69 -7.80 -20.65
CA HIS A 73 -15.96 -7.17 -20.41
C HIS A 73 -15.76 -6.45 -19.08
N THR A 74 -15.68 -5.12 -19.16
CA THR A 74 -15.54 -4.19 -18.04
C THR A 74 -16.81 -4.13 -17.19
N GLU A 75 -17.45 -5.26 -16.94
CA GLU A 75 -18.39 -5.46 -15.84
C GLU A 75 -17.65 -6.22 -14.74
N CYS A 76 -16.54 -5.64 -14.29
CA CYS A 76 -15.92 -6.06 -13.04
C CYS A 76 -16.82 -5.53 -11.93
N GLN A 77 -17.78 -6.36 -11.48
CA GLN A 77 -18.56 -6.11 -10.28
C GLN A 77 -17.59 -5.85 -9.13
N ILE A 78 -17.45 -4.58 -8.74
CA ILE A 78 -16.91 -4.07 -7.46
C ILE A 78 -15.85 -5.01 -6.86
N GLY A 79 -14.77 -5.26 -7.60
CA GLY A 79 -13.54 -5.79 -7.01
C GLY A 79 -12.98 -4.76 -6.03
N PRO A 80 -12.10 -5.15 -5.09
CA PRO A 80 -11.48 -4.21 -4.16
C PRO A 80 -10.98 -3.02 -4.96
N GLU A 81 -11.53 -1.84 -4.65
CA GLU A 81 -11.14 -0.58 -5.27
C GLU A 81 -9.61 -0.55 -5.30
N ASP A 82 -9.07 -0.36 -6.50
CA ASP A 82 -7.63 -0.36 -6.74
C ASP A 82 -6.98 0.69 -5.83
N ALA A 83 -6.53 0.23 -4.66
CA ALA A 83 -6.18 1.10 -3.53
C ALA A 83 -5.03 2.05 -3.86
N TYR A 84 -4.22 1.67 -4.86
CA TYR A 84 -3.06 2.42 -5.30
C TYR A 84 -3.20 2.95 -6.73
N GLY A 85 -4.32 2.69 -7.43
CA GLY A 85 -4.48 3.05 -8.83
C GLY A 85 -3.55 2.28 -9.78
N LEU A 86 -2.98 1.16 -9.33
CA LEU A 86 -1.97 0.38 -10.04
C LEU A 86 -2.51 -0.21 -11.35
N ARG A 87 -3.79 -0.59 -11.36
CA ARG A 87 -4.47 -1.12 -12.56
C ARG A 87 -4.60 -0.04 -13.62
N ASN A 88 -4.99 1.17 -13.23
CA ASN A 88 -5.09 2.29 -14.17
C ASN A 88 -3.70 2.67 -14.71
N GLU A 89 -2.67 2.70 -13.86
CA GLU A 89 -1.30 2.97 -14.29
C GLU A 89 -0.75 1.91 -15.24
N LEU A 90 -1.01 0.63 -14.97
CA LEU A 90 -0.62 -0.47 -15.84
C LEU A 90 -1.33 -0.37 -17.20
N MET A 91 -2.63 -0.07 -17.22
CA MET A 91 -3.39 0.10 -18.46
C MET A 91 -2.87 1.27 -19.29
N VAL A 92 -2.59 2.42 -18.66
CA VAL A 92 -2.01 3.58 -19.36
C VAL A 92 -0.63 3.23 -19.92
N THR A 93 0.22 2.57 -19.15
CA THR A 93 1.56 2.16 -19.60
C THR A 93 1.50 1.20 -20.77
N LEU A 94 0.57 0.22 -20.76
CA LEU A 94 0.39 -0.75 -21.83
C LEU A 94 -0.10 -0.08 -23.12
N ILE A 95 -1.07 0.82 -23.03
CA ILE A 95 -1.62 1.54 -24.19
C ILE A 95 -0.55 2.46 -24.78
N VAL A 96 0.12 3.26 -23.95
CA VAL A 96 1.14 4.21 -24.43
C VAL A 96 2.39 3.48 -24.96
N GLY A 97 2.78 2.38 -24.31
CA GLY A 97 3.84 1.48 -24.79
C GLY A 97 3.55 0.93 -26.19
N SER A 98 2.34 0.41 -26.38
CA SER A 98 1.90 -0.14 -27.68
C SER A 98 1.90 0.93 -28.77
N PHE A 99 1.38 2.13 -28.47
CA PHE A 99 1.35 3.26 -29.41
C PHE A 99 2.76 3.71 -29.79
N SER A 100 3.65 3.82 -28.82
CA SER A 100 5.05 4.20 -29.03
C SER A 100 5.80 3.20 -29.91
N PHE A 101 5.53 1.91 -29.71
CA PHE A 101 6.10 0.85 -30.53
C PHE A 101 5.63 0.93 -31.98
N ILE A 102 4.34 1.19 -32.22
CA ILE A 102 3.82 1.39 -33.58
C ILE A 102 4.47 2.62 -34.23
N MET A 103 4.56 3.74 -33.50
CA MET A 103 5.19 4.96 -33.99
C MET A 103 6.67 4.78 -34.31
N PHE A 104 7.40 3.97 -33.53
CA PHE A 104 8.77 3.60 -33.82
C PHE A 104 8.90 2.99 -35.23
N PHE A 105 8.05 2.02 -35.60
CA PHE A 105 8.10 1.41 -36.93
C PHE A 105 7.65 2.34 -38.05
N ILE A 106 6.60 3.14 -37.80
CA ILE A 106 6.15 4.12 -38.80
C ILE A 106 7.26 5.14 -39.07
N TRP A 107 7.96 5.61 -38.03
CA TRP A 107 9.07 6.54 -38.17
C TRP A 107 10.26 5.91 -38.91
N GLU A 108 10.61 4.68 -38.53
CA GLU A 108 11.65 3.93 -39.21
C GLU A 108 11.29 3.74 -40.69
N TYR A 109 10.06 3.41 -41.03
CA TYR A 109 9.67 3.16 -42.42
C TYR A 109 9.55 4.45 -43.27
N SER A 110 8.92 5.50 -42.73
CA SER A 110 8.45 6.64 -43.53
C SER A 110 9.40 7.83 -43.57
N ALA A 111 10.30 7.98 -42.58
CA ALA A 111 10.99 9.25 -42.33
C ALA A 111 12.51 9.20 -42.62
N SER A 112 12.92 8.67 -43.77
CA SER A 112 14.35 8.51 -44.12
C SER A 112 15.15 9.82 -44.05
N GLY A 113 14.56 10.96 -44.43
CA GLY A 113 15.21 12.28 -44.38
C GLY A 113 15.31 12.90 -42.98
N LEU A 114 14.37 12.60 -42.08
CA LEU A 114 14.35 13.17 -40.72
C LEU A 114 15.19 12.37 -39.71
N ARG A 115 15.61 11.16 -40.07
CA ARG A 115 16.50 10.32 -39.24
C ARG A 115 17.81 10.99 -38.83
N LEU A 116 18.29 11.98 -39.60
CA LEU A 116 19.49 12.75 -39.27
C LEU A 116 19.33 13.61 -38.01
N TYR A 117 18.09 14.00 -37.69
CA TYR A 117 17.79 14.87 -36.54
C TYR A 117 17.14 14.10 -35.39
N PHE A 118 16.27 13.14 -35.70
CA PHE A 118 15.53 12.36 -34.71
C PHE A 118 15.69 10.86 -34.95
N GLY A 119 16.43 10.21 -34.05
CA GLY A 119 16.52 8.75 -34.00
C GLY A 119 15.20 8.13 -33.58
N SER A 120 14.82 7.02 -34.21
CA SER A 120 13.60 6.27 -33.88
C SER A 120 13.57 5.82 -32.41
N PHE A 121 14.73 5.66 -31.76
CA PHE A 121 14.85 5.36 -30.33
C PHE A 121 14.21 6.41 -29.39
N MET A 122 13.94 7.62 -29.88
CA MET A 122 13.29 8.67 -29.07
C MET A 122 11.87 8.29 -28.64
N PHE A 123 11.13 7.51 -29.44
CA PHE A 123 9.75 7.12 -29.09
C PHE A 123 9.71 6.20 -27.85
N PRO A 124 10.43 5.05 -27.82
CA PRO A 124 10.54 4.25 -26.59
C PRO A 124 11.08 5.04 -25.40
N TRP A 125 12.04 5.93 -25.62
CA TRP A 125 12.63 6.72 -24.55
C TRP A 125 11.62 7.67 -23.88
N VAL A 126 10.84 8.42 -24.67
CA VAL A 126 9.77 9.28 -24.14
C VAL A 126 8.73 8.45 -23.39
N THR A 127 8.38 7.27 -23.88
CA THR A 127 7.44 6.38 -23.20
C THR A 127 7.97 5.86 -21.88
N LEU A 128 9.27 5.55 -21.80
CA LEU A 128 9.90 5.14 -20.54
C LEU A 128 9.87 6.28 -19.52
N ILE A 129 10.21 7.50 -19.92
CA ILE A 129 10.14 8.68 -19.03
C ILE A 129 8.70 8.94 -18.56
N LEU A 130 7.72 8.82 -19.45
CA LEU A 130 6.32 8.98 -19.09
C LEU A 130 5.87 7.87 -18.13
N SER A 131 6.20 6.61 -18.42
CA SER A 131 5.90 5.46 -17.56
C SER A 131 6.51 5.64 -16.16
N TYR A 132 7.78 6.04 -16.09
CA TYR A 132 8.46 6.35 -14.82
C TYR A 132 7.75 7.49 -14.05
N THR A 133 7.38 8.56 -14.75
CA THR A 133 6.70 9.72 -14.13
C THR A 133 5.32 9.33 -13.60
N LEU A 134 4.57 8.52 -14.35
CA LEU A 134 3.25 8.04 -13.95
C LEU A 134 3.34 7.06 -12.76
N SER A 135 4.29 6.12 -12.78
CA SER A 135 4.37 5.07 -11.76
C SER A 135 5.09 5.48 -10.47
N ILE A 136 5.91 6.53 -10.49
CA ILE A 136 6.67 6.96 -9.31
C ILE A 136 6.28 8.36 -8.88
N THR A 137 6.39 9.33 -9.79
CA THR A 137 6.22 10.74 -9.43
C THR A 137 4.78 11.04 -9.00
N ILE A 138 3.77 10.49 -9.69
CA ILE A 138 2.37 10.73 -9.33
C ILE A 138 1.99 10.10 -7.98
N PRO A 139 2.26 8.81 -7.70
CA PRO A 139 1.98 8.22 -6.40
C PRO A 139 2.67 8.93 -5.25
N VAL A 140 3.95 9.31 -5.44
CA VAL A 140 4.71 10.07 -4.43
C VAL A 140 4.11 11.46 -4.22
N TRP A 141 3.77 12.17 -5.29
CA TRP A 141 3.15 13.48 -5.17
C TRP A 141 1.77 13.40 -4.50
N LYS A 142 0.97 12.37 -4.85
CA LYS A 142 -0.32 12.11 -4.20
C LYS A 142 -0.15 11.75 -2.73
N SER A 143 0.86 10.97 -2.35
CA SER A 143 1.10 10.63 -0.93
C SER A 143 1.50 11.85 -0.11
N TYR A 144 2.37 12.70 -0.65
CA TYR A 144 2.71 14.00 -0.03
C TYR A 144 1.50 14.91 0.07
N LYS A 145 0.71 15.02 -1.01
CA LYS A 145 -0.51 15.81 -1.02
C LYS A 145 -1.52 15.27 -0.02
N TYR A 146 -1.69 13.95 0.09
CA TYR A 146 -2.60 13.34 1.06
C TYR A 146 -2.14 13.60 2.50
N SER A 147 -0.85 13.51 2.78
CA SER A 147 -0.29 13.87 4.10
C SER A 147 -0.53 15.34 4.44
N PHE A 148 -0.29 16.24 3.47
CA PHE A 148 -0.52 17.67 3.64
C PHE A 148 -2.01 18.01 3.78
N ASP A 149 -2.85 17.41 2.93
CA ASP A 149 -4.29 17.57 2.98
C ASP A 149 -4.81 17.05 4.31
N ILE A 150 -4.38 15.89 4.83
CA ILE A 150 -4.74 15.44 6.19
C ILE A 150 -4.41 16.50 7.23
N LEU A 151 -3.22 17.10 7.18
CA LEU A 151 -2.78 18.09 8.16
C LEU A 151 -3.64 19.36 8.12
N PHE A 152 -3.97 19.85 6.93
CA PHE A 152 -4.86 21.01 6.75
C PHE A 152 -6.33 20.67 7.01
N HIS A 153 -6.77 19.49 6.59
CA HIS A 153 -8.13 19.01 6.79
C HIS A 153 -8.40 18.75 8.25
N ASN A 154 -7.46 18.24 9.05
CA ASN A 154 -7.71 17.94 10.46
C ASN A 154 -8.20 19.20 11.21
N LYS A 155 -7.58 20.36 10.94
CA LYS A 155 -8.01 21.65 11.50
C LYS A 155 -9.39 22.12 11.02
N LYS A 156 -9.79 21.76 9.80
CA LYS A 156 -11.10 22.14 9.23
C LYS A 156 -12.20 21.13 9.56
N ILE A 157 -11.85 19.85 9.66
CA ILE A 157 -12.73 18.72 9.95
C ILE A 157 -13.29 18.85 11.36
N SER A 158 -12.46 19.20 12.36
CA SER A 158 -12.93 19.39 13.74
C SER A 158 -14.02 20.46 13.86
N ARG A 159 -14.11 21.39 12.90
CA ARG A 159 -15.13 22.44 12.85
C ARG A 159 -16.35 22.10 11.99
N SER A 160 -16.32 20.99 11.26
CA SER A 160 -17.42 20.63 10.37
C SER A 160 -18.64 20.11 11.13
N LYS A 161 -19.85 20.45 10.67
CA LYS A 161 -21.10 19.92 11.26
C LYS A 161 -21.14 18.39 11.24
N ARG A 162 -20.60 17.76 10.19
CA ARG A 162 -20.49 16.30 10.08
C ARG A 162 -19.59 15.68 11.15
N TYR A 163 -18.48 16.33 11.51
CA TYR A 163 -17.62 15.80 12.57
C TYR A 163 -18.29 15.87 13.94
N LYS A 164 -19.07 16.93 14.22
CA LYS A 164 -19.90 16.97 15.44
C LYS A 164 -20.91 15.83 15.51
N GLN A 165 -21.55 15.50 14.39
CA GLN A 165 -22.44 14.34 14.31
C GLN A 165 -21.69 13.02 14.57
N PHE A 166 -20.43 12.92 14.13
CA PHE A 166 -19.58 11.79 14.44
C PHE A 166 -19.28 11.69 15.94
N GLU A 167 -18.92 12.80 16.58
CA GLU A 167 -18.73 12.85 18.04
C GLU A 167 -20.00 12.49 18.81
N GLU A 168 -21.17 12.96 18.36
CA GLU A 168 -22.48 12.61 18.95
C GLU A 168 -22.77 11.10 18.82
N VAL A 169 -22.43 10.50 17.68
CA VAL A 169 -22.56 9.04 17.46
C VAL A 169 -21.63 8.25 18.36
N LEU A 170 -20.41 8.73 18.60
CA LEU A 170 -19.48 8.10 19.54
C LEU A 170 -19.88 8.30 21.01
N ALA A 171 -20.51 9.42 21.35
CA ALA A 171 -20.98 9.72 22.69
C ALA A 171 -22.25 8.93 23.06
N HIS A 172 -23.10 8.62 22.08
CA HIS A 172 -24.35 7.89 22.33
C HIS A 172 -24.11 6.36 22.38
N PRO A 173 -24.39 5.68 23.52
CA PRO A 173 -23.98 4.28 23.73
C PRO A 173 -24.59 3.31 22.70
N ASP A 174 -25.88 3.46 22.38
CA ASP A 174 -26.55 2.58 21.39
C ASP A 174 -26.00 2.75 19.97
N LEU A 175 -25.78 3.99 19.54
CA LEU A 175 -25.24 4.27 18.22
C LEU A 175 -23.78 3.82 18.13
N PHE A 176 -23.00 4.01 19.19
CA PHE A 176 -21.63 3.54 19.24
C PHE A 176 -21.56 2.01 19.16
N LYS A 177 -22.51 1.30 19.78
CA LYS A 177 -22.63 -0.16 19.64
C LYS A 177 -22.91 -0.58 18.19
N LEU A 178 -23.84 0.09 17.51
CA LEU A 178 -24.12 -0.15 16.08
C LEU A 178 -22.90 0.18 15.20
N TYR A 179 -22.23 1.29 15.50
CA TYR A 179 -21.03 1.72 14.81
C TYR A 179 -19.90 0.69 14.90
N LYS A 180 -19.67 0.12 16.09
CA LYS A 180 -18.70 -0.98 16.31
C LYS A 180 -19.03 -2.20 15.46
N VAL A 181 -20.28 -2.65 15.49
CA VAL A 181 -20.71 -3.83 14.72
C VAL A 181 -20.48 -3.61 13.22
N ASN A 182 -20.83 -2.43 12.70
CA ASN A 182 -20.60 -2.09 11.29
C ASN A 182 -19.11 -2.08 10.93
N SER A 183 -18.27 -1.52 11.80
CA SER A 183 -16.82 -1.49 11.57
C SER A 183 -16.20 -2.90 11.51
N LEU A 184 -16.73 -3.85 12.31
CA LEU A 184 -16.28 -5.24 12.33
C LEU A 184 -16.78 -6.03 11.13
N PHE A 185 -18.06 -5.87 10.75
CA PHE A 185 -18.67 -6.61 9.65
C PHE A 185 -17.95 -6.36 8.33
N ARG A 186 -17.43 -5.14 8.14
CA ARG A 186 -16.63 -4.80 6.96
C ARG A 186 -15.28 -5.52 6.91
N ARG A 187 -14.65 -5.75 8.05
CA ARG A 187 -13.39 -6.51 8.10
C ARG A 187 -13.64 -7.96 7.68
N ILE A 188 -14.77 -8.52 8.10
CA ILE A 188 -15.21 -9.86 7.71
C ILE A 188 -15.53 -9.92 6.22
N SER A 189 -16.29 -8.97 5.66
CA SER A 189 -16.62 -9.00 4.23
C SER A 189 -15.42 -8.82 3.30
N ILE A 190 -14.40 -8.06 3.73
CA ILE A 190 -13.13 -7.97 3.00
C ILE A 190 -12.39 -9.32 3.05
N LEU A 191 -12.34 -9.98 4.21
CA LEU A 191 -11.72 -11.30 4.35
C LEU A 191 -12.45 -12.39 3.57
N GLU A 192 -13.78 -12.38 3.53
CA GLU A 192 -14.59 -13.30 2.73
C GLU A 192 -14.35 -13.10 1.22
N ASN A 193 -14.23 -11.85 0.76
CA ASN A 193 -13.93 -11.56 -0.64
C ASN A 193 -12.49 -11.95 -1.05
N VAL A 194 -11.52 -11.85 -0.14
CA VAL A 194 -10.13 -12.28 -0.39
C VAL A 194 -10.00 -13.80 -0.29
N GLY A 195 -10.65 -14.45 0.68
CA GLY A 195 -10.63 -15.90 0.87
C GLY A 195 -11.47 -16.68 -0.15
N GLY A 196 -12.55 -16.08 -0.65
CA GLY A 196 -13.44 -16.67 -1.66
C GLY A 196 -12.78 -16.94 -3.01
N GLN A 197 -11.64 -16.31 -3.32
CA GLN A 197 -10.86 -16.63 -4.53
C GLN A 197 -9.92 -17.83 -4.35
N MET A 198 -9.59 -18.25 -3.13
CA MET A 198 -8.74 -19.44 -2.90
C MET A 198 -9.52 -20.70 -2.53
N LEU A 199 -10.76 -20.60 -2.06
CA LEU A 199 -11.55 -21.74 -1.57
C LEU A 199 -12.77 -22.10 -2.44
N HIS A 200 -12.76 -21.73 -3.72
CA HIS A 200 -13.80 -22.20 -4.64
C HIS A 200 -13.51 -23.63 -5.17
N SER A 201 -13.36 -24.59 -4.26
CA SER A 201 -13.53 -26.02 -4.55
C SER A 201 -14.20 -26.69 -3.36
N ASN A 202 -15.48 -27.02 -3.53
CA ASN A 202 -16.33 -27.83 -2.64
C ASN A 202 -16.64 -27.25 -1.25
N GLU A 203 -17.66 -26.38 -1.15
CA GLU A 203 -18.76 -26.46 -0.14
C GLU A 203 -19.60 -25.17 -0.11
N LYS A 204 -20.60 -25.10 -0.98
CA LYS A 204 -21.48 -23.92 -1.14
C LYS A 204 -22.83 -24.06 -0.40
N LYS A 205 -22.87 -24.63 0.82
CA LYS A 205 -24.15 -24.91 1.51
C LYS A 205 -24.38 -24.27 2.88
N PHE A 206 -23.46 -23.49 3.46
CA PHE A 206 -23.63 -23.04 4.85
C PHE A 206 -23.97 -21.57 5.12
N PHE A 207 -23.93 -20.66 4.15
CA PHE A 207 -24.16 -19.24 4.44
C PHE A 207 -25.07 -18.55 3.42
N THR A 208 -26.36 -18.81 3.50
CA THR A 208 -27.39 -17.89 3.00
C THR A 208 -28.32 -17.52 4.14
N SER A 209 -28.57 -16.21 4.31
CA SER A 209 -29.45 -15.57 5.32
C SER A 209 -28.85 -15.31 6.70
N LEU A 210 -27.92 -14.35 6.78
CA LEU A 210 -27.67 -13.56 8.00
C LEU A 210 -27.99 -12.08 7.72
N THR A 211 -29.27 -11.76 7.57
CA THR A 211 -29.79 -10.45 7.95
C THR A 211 -30.09 -10.53 9.45
N PRO A 212 -29.26 -9.95 10.33
CA PRO A 212 -29.50 -10.04 11.75
C PRO A 212 -30.70 -9.16 12.10
N LYS A 213 -31.85 -9.78 12.36
CA LYS A 213 -32.94 -9.15 13.11
C LYS A 213 -32.44 -8.98 14.55
N LEU A 214 -31.82 -7.84 14.84
CA LEU A 214 -31.28 -7.52 16.15
C LEU A 214 -32.46 -7.36 17.15
N ARG A 215 -32.83 -8.43 17.85
CA ARG A 215 -33.65 -8.32 19.07
C ARG A 215 -32.71 -7.94 20.21
N MET A 216 -32.81 -6.71 20.71
CA MET A 216 -32.21 -6.34 21.98
C MET A 216 -32.99 -7.05 23.10
N SER A 217 -32.33 -7.98 23.81
CA SER A 217 -32.79 -8.49 25.10
C SER A 217 -32.06 -7.70 26.19
N ASP A 218 -32.82 -7.01 27.03
CA ASP A 218 -32.33 -6.29 28.22
C ASP A 218 -32.22 -7.26 29.40
N ASP A 219 -31.21 -8.13 29.41
CA ASP A 219 -30.96 -9.00 30.55
C ASP A 219 -29.78 -8.47 31.38
N LYS A 220 -30.13 -7.86 32.52
CA LYS A 220 -29.25 -7.50 33.64
C LYS A 220 -28.82 -8.77 34.37
N GLU A 221 -27.56 -9.19 34.22
CA GLU A 221 -26.95 -10.17 35.13
C GLU A 221 -26.05 -9.48 36.15
N ASN A 222 -26.45 -9.61 37.42
CA ASN A 222 -25.70 -9.21 38.60
C ASN A 222 -24.61 -10.26 38.91
N LEU A 223 -23.34 -9.88 38.83
CA LEU A 223 -22.24 -10.73 39.29
C LEU A 223 -21.74 -10.24 40.66
N PHE A 224 -22.14 -10.98 41.69
CA PHE A 224 -21.74 -10.81 43.09
C PHE A 224 -20.24 -11.15 43.26
N ILE A 225 -19.42 -10.17 43.63
CA ILE A 225 -18.06 -10.40 44.15
C ILE A 225 -18.13 -10.39 45.68
N LYS A 226 -17.60 -11.45 46.28
CA LYS A 226 -17.59 -11.72 47.72
C LYS A 226 -16.42 -10.98 48.36
N GLU A 227 -16.74 -10.06 49.26
CA GLU A 227 -15.84 -9.10 49.90
C GLU A 227 -15.25 -9.69 51.19
N SER A 228 -13.93 -9.57 51.40
CA SER A 228 -13.30 -9.72 52.71
C SER A 228 -12.08 -8.82 52.83
N THR A 229 -12.16 -7.78 53.67
CA THR A 229 -11.19 -7.32 54.68
C THR A 229 -11.42 -5.82 54.93
N ILE A 230 -11.79 -5.51 56.17
CA ILE A 230 -12.31 -4.22 56.63
C ILE A 230 -11.19 -3.18 56.66
N LEU A 231 -11.19 -2.29 55.66
CA LEU A 231 -10.62 -0.94 55.73
C LEU A 231 -11.81 0.05 55.77
N PRO A 232 -11.66 1.23 56.39
CA PRO A 232 -12.73 2.24 56.43
C PRO A 232 -13.19 2.54 55.00
N PRO A 233 -14.49 2.76 54.76
CA PRO A 233 -15.02 2.98 53.42
C PRO A 233 -14.41 4.27 52.87
N LEU A 234 -13.37 4.14 52.03
CA LEU A 234 -13.06 5.19 51.06
C LEU A 234 -14.34 5.36 50.27
N SER A 235 -14.95 6.55 50.37
CA SER A 235 -16.04 6.97 49.49
C SER A 235 -15.69 6.49 48.08
N PRO A 236 -16.55 5.73 47.39
CA PRO A 236 -16.21 5.13 46.10
C PRO A 236 -15.71 6.25 45.21
N ALA A 237 -14.41 6.20 44.86
CA ALA A 237 -13.80 7.20 44.00
C ALA A 237 -14.69 7.32 42.78
N SER A 238 -15.26 8.50 42.55
CA SER A 238 -16.07 8.70 41.34
C SER A 238 -15.12 8.56 40.17
N TYR A 239 -15.24 7.45 39.45
CA TYR A 239 -14.46 7.23 38.25
C TYR A 239 -14.92 8.26 37.22
N ILE A 240 -14.09 9.27 36.97
CA ILE A 240 -14.31 10.22 35.89
C ILE A 240 -13.88 9.52 34.60
N SER A 241 -14.85 9.03 33.84
CA SER A 241 -14.60 8.53 32.49
C SER A 241 -14.42 9.72 31.55
N THR A 242 -13.27 9.76 30.87
CA THR A 242 -13.03 10.72 29.79
C THR A 242 -13.68 10.17 28.51
N PRO A 243 -14.55 10.93 27.82
CA PRO A 243 -15.07 10.53 26.52
C PRO A 243 -13.93 10.19 25.56
N CYS A 244 -14.08 9.14 24.75
CA CYS A 244 -13.03 8.69 23.82
C CYS A 244 -12.68 9.71 22.74
N THR A 245 -13.50 10.76 22.57
CA THR A 245 -13.27 11.88 21.64
C THR A 245 -12.51 13.04 22.27
N LYS A 246 -12.30 13.04 23.58
CA LYS A 246 -11.60 14.13 24.28
C LYS A 246 -10.20 13.71 24.67
N SER A 247 -9.28 14.68 24.60
CA SER A 247 -7.92 14.49 25.10
C SER A 247 -7.93 14.31 26.61
N ILE A 248 -7.08 13.39 27.09
CA ILE A 248 -6.85 13.24 28.54
C ILE A 248 -6.27 14.54 29.12
N VAL A 249 -5.46 15.25 28.32
CA VAL A 249 -4.86 16.53 28.73
C VAL A 249 -5.91 17.64 28.87
N GLU A 250 -6.99 17.56 28.09
CA GLU A 250 -8.12 18.51 28.20
C GLU A 250 -9.01 18.21 29.41
N THR A 251 -9.26 16.94 29.73
CA THR A 251 -10.11 16.58 30.87
C THR A 251 -9.36 16.64 32.20
N VAL A 252 -8.06 16.39 32.17
CA VAL A 252 -7.19 16.40 33.34
C VAL A 252 -6.03 17.34 33.02
N SER A 253 -6.22 18.64 33.23
CA SER A 253 -5.15 19.64 33.06
C SER A 253 -3.92 19.33 33.95
N ALA A 254 -4.11 18.50 34.97
CA ALA A 254 -3.05 17.99 35.84
C ALA A 254 -2.26 16.80 35.28
N ALA A 255 -2.67 16.20 34.16
CA ALA A 255 -2.05 15.00 33.60
C ALA A 255 -0.56 15.19 33.24
N SER A 256 -0.12 16.43 33.03
CA SER A 256 1.26 16.77 32.71
C SER A 256 2.25 16.68 33.89
N TRP A 257 1.77 16.74 35.14
CA TRP A 257 2.64 16.71 36.33
C TRP A 257 2.40 15.51 37.25
N ILE A 258 1.34 14.73 37.00
CA ILE A 258 1.09 13.49 37.73
C ILE A 258 2.09 12.43 37.25
N PRO A 259 2.90 11.83 38.14
CA PRO A 259 3.82 10.77 37.75
C PRO A 259 3.06 9.58 37.18
N PHE A 260 3.58 8.99 36.11
CA PHE A 260 2.95 7.84 35.47
C PHE A 260 2.91 6.63 36.43
N PRO A 261 1.73 6.04 36.71
CA PRO A 261 1.60 4.87 37.58
C PRO A 261 2.39 3.67 37.04
N TYR A 262 3.22 3.05 37.87
CA TYR A 262 4.09 1.94 37.43
C TYR A 262 3.28 0.73 36.97
N GLU A 263 2.12 0.51 37.58
CA GLU A 263 1.22 -0.60 37.31
C GLU A 263 0.70 -0.58 35.87
N LEU A 264 0.57 0.60 35.25
CA LEU A 264 0.04 0.76 33.90
C LEU A 264 1.08 0.54 32.78
N ARG A 265 2.37 0.44 33.12
CA ARG A 265 3.43 0.32 32.11
C ARG A 265 3.30 -0.95 31.28
N THR A 266 2.94 -2.06 31.92
CA THR A 266 2.70 -3.34 31.26
C THR A 266 1.54 -3.23 30.27
N ASP A 267 0.43 -2.60 30.69
CA ASP A 267 -0.74 -2.40 29.84
C ASP A 267 -0.44 -1.51 28.64
N TYR A 268 0.31 -0.43 28.85
CA TYR A 268 0.74 0.47 27.78
C TYR A 268 1.65 -0.26 26.79
N ARG A 269 2.57 -1.11 27.27
CA ARG A 269 3.42 -1.91 26.39
C ARG A 269 2.62 -2.93 25.59
N MET A 270 1.72 -3.67 26.23
CA MET A 270 0.81 -4.61 25.55
C MET A 270 -0.04 -3.92 24.49
N PHE A 271 -0.49 -2.69 24.76
CA PHE A 271 -1.23 -1.88 23.79
C PHE A 271 -0.38 -1.54 22.56
N TYR A 272 0.88 -1.12 22.74
CA TYR A 272 1.80 -0.89 21.64
C TYR A 272 2.05 -2.17 20.83
N ASP A 273 2.41 -3.27 21.50
CA ASP A 273 2.70 -4.55 20.85
C ASP A 273 1.49 -5.06 20.06
N SER A 274 0.28 -4.80 20.55
CA SER A 274 -0.97 -5.21 19.88
C SER A 274 -1.33 -4.34 18.69
N TYR A 275 -1.25 -3.01 18.80
CA TYR A 275 -1.87 -2.11 17.82
C TYR A 275 -0.91 -1.21 17.05
N LEU A 276 0.31 -0.99 17.54
CA LEU A 276 1.29 -0.08 16.94
C LEU A 276 2.52 -0.79 16.38
N ASP A 277 2.87 -1.98 16.87
CA ASP A 277 3.96 -2.77 16.28
C ASP A 277 3.59 -3.19 14.85
N LEU A 278 4.46 -2.86 13.90
CA LEU A 278 4.29 -3.17 12.48
C LEU A 278 4.27 -4.68 12.20
N ASN A 279 4.78 -5.48 13.13
CA ASN A 279 4.75 -6.95 13.04
C ASN A 279 3.48 -7.56 13.65
N SER A 280 2.61 -6.77 14.27
CA SER A 280 1.37 -7.27 14.86
C SER A 280 0.29 -7.52 13.81
N ASP A 281 -0.45 -8.62 13.97
CA ASP A 281 -1.63 -8.93 13.16
C ASP A 281 -2.75 -7.88 13.30
N LEU A 282 -2.74 -7.13 14.41
CA LEU A 282 -3.71 -6.07 14.70
C LEU A 282 -3.15 -4.66 14.50
N ALA A 283 -1.97 -4.55 13.87
CA ALA A 283 -1.34 -3.26 13.59
C ALA A 283 -2.29 -2.32 12.83
N ILE A 284 -2.48 -1.12 13.38
CA ILE A 284 -3.18 -0.03 12.71
C ILE A 284 -2.16 0.73 11.86
N ASN A 285 -2.57 1.12 10.65
CA ASN A 285 -1.71 1.89 9.75
C ASN A 285 -1.58 3.34 10.23
N PHE A 286 -0.61 3.59 11.11
CA PHE A 286 -0.24 4.91 11.59
C PHE A 286 0.93 5.51 10.81
N SER A 287 1.05 6.84 10.85
CA SER A 287 2.25 7.51 10.35
C SER A 287 3.51 7.04 11.09
N GLY A 288 4.60 6.84 10.33
CA GLY A 288 5.87 6.37 10.89
C GLY A 288 6.44 7.28 11.99
N SER A 289 6.13 8.58 11.97
CA SER A 289 6.49 9.52 13.04
C SER A 289 5.84 9.17 14.37
N ILE A 290 4.56 8.78 14.38
CA ILE A 290 3.85 8.42 15.61
C ILE A 290 4.40 7.12 16.17
N VAL A 291 4.52 6.09 15.32
CA VAL A 291 5.06 4.79 15.73
C VAL A 291 6.48 4.93 16.29
N ASN A 292 7.35 5.68 15.61
CA ASN A 292 8.72 5.91 16.07
C ASN A 292 8.78 6.70 17.39
N SER A 293 7.92 7.71 17.56
CA SER A 293 7.86 8.49 18.80
C SER A 293 7.51 7.59 19.99
N VAL A 294 6.43 6.80 19.86
CA VAL A 294 5.99 5.88 20.92
C VAL A 294 7.02 4.78 21.16
N LYS A 295 7.58 4.20 20.09
CA LYS A 295 8.64 3.17 20.19
C LYS A 295 9.85 3.68 20.97
N ASN A 296 10.27 4.93 20.72
CA ASN A 296 11.38 5.55 21.44
C ASN A 296 11.05 5.80 22.92
N MET A 297 9.82 6.20 23.25
CA MET A 297 9.35 6.35 24.64
C MET A 297 9.37 5.01 25.38
N ILE A 298 8.90 3.92 24.75
CA ILE A 298 8.92 2.58 25.34
C ILE A 298 10.35 2.06 25.51
N ALA A 299 11.22 2.27 24.52
CA ALA A 299 12.62 1.84 24.56
C ALA A 299 13.43 2.57 25.65
N SER A 300 13.06 3.81 25.96
CA SER A 300 13.70 4.62 27.01
C SER A 300 13.02 4.51 28.38
N ASP A 301 11.97 3.68 28.51
CA ASP A 301 11.15 3.55 29.73
C ASP A 301 10.53 4.89 30.20
N GLN A 302 10.31 5.82 29.26
CA GLN A 302 9.69 7.13 29.48
C GLN A 302 8.20 7.09 29.15
N PHE A 303 7.41 6.54 30.08
CA PHE A 303 5.95 6.47 29.93
C PHE A 303 5.27 7.78 30.34
N GLU A 304 4.36 8.25 29.50
CA GLU A 304 3.53 9.44 29.74
C GLU A 304 2.06 9.07 29.49
N LEU A 305 1.13 9.67 30.25
CA LEU A 305 -0.31 9.47 30.01
C LEU A 305 -0.73 9.89 28.60
N SER A 306 -0.02 10.87 28.01
CA SER A 306 -0.30 11.43 26.69
C SER A 306 0.37 10.71 25.53
N MET A 307 1.18 9.66 25.75
CA MET A 307 2.01 9.09 24.68
C MET A 307 1.22 8.54 23.48
N TYR A 308 -0.06 8.17 23.68
CA TYR A 308 -0.95 7.70 22.63
C TYR A 308 -1.93 8.74 22.07
N GLU A 309 -1.86 10.00 22.50
CA GLU A 309 -2.79 11.05 22.07
C GLU A 309 -2.78 11.24 20.55
N ASN A 310 -1.59 11.30 19.94
CA ASN A 310 -1.47 11.43 18.49
C ASN A 310 -2.05 10.22 17.74
N ALA A 311 -1.82 9.00 18.27
CA ALA A 311 -2.37 7.78 17.70
C ALA A 311 -3.90 7.73 17.82
N ARG A 312 -4.46 8.23 18.93
CA ARG A 312 -5.91 8.37 19.11
C ARG A 312 -6.50 9.30 18.05
N GLU A 313 -5.93 10.50 17.89
CA GLU A 313 -6.41 11.48 16.90
C GLU A 313 -6.37 10.94 15.47
N GLU A 314 -5.28 10.25 15.10
CA GLU A 314 -5.18 9.61 13.78
C GLU A 314 -6.22 8.48 13.65
N THR A 315 -6.46 7.68 14.69
CA THR A 315 -7.50 6.64 14.70
C THR A 315 -8.91 7.22 14.53
N LEU A 316 -9.25 8.28 15.28
CA LEU A 316 -10.54 8.96 15.15
C LEU A 316 -10.72 9.54 13.75
N THR A 317 -9.67 10.10 13.16
CA THR A 317 -9.66 10.60 11.78
C THR A 317 -9.91 9.47 10.78
N LEU A 318 -9.23 8.32 10.95
CA LEU A 318 -9.43 7.15 10.09
C LEU A 318 -10.86 6.59 10.19
N LEU A 319 -11.41 6.52 11.40
CA LEU A 319 -12.80 6.10 11.64
C LEU A 319 -13.80 7.05 10.99
N TYR A 320 -13.58 8.37 11.13
CA TYR A 320 -14.41 9.38 10.51
C TYR A 320 -14.36 9.29 8.97
N VAL A 321 -13.17 9.30 8.37
CA VAL A 321 -13.03 9.33 6.91
C VAL A 321 -13.47 8.03 6.26
N ASN A 322 -13.11 6.87 6.82
CA ASN A 322 -13.28 5.59 6.13
C ASN A 322 -14.57 4.85 6.50
N THR A 323 -15.10 5.08 7.70
CA THR A 323 -16.18 4.25 8.28
C THR A 323 -17.45 5.06 8.52
N PHE A 324 -17.34 6.33 8.92
CA PHE A 324 -18.50 7.12 9.33
C PHE A 324 -19.49 7.42 8.20
N GLU A 325 -19.02 7.82 7.02
CA GLU A 325 -19.93 8.11 5.90
C GLU A 325 -20.75 6.89 5.49
N LYS A 326 -20.11 5.71 5.48
CA LYS A 326 -20.78 4.44 5.17
C LYS A 326 -21.75 4.03 6.27
N PHE A 327 -21.39 4.27 7.53
CA PHE A 327 -22.30 4.07 8.66
C PHE A 327 -23.55 4.94 8.52
N LEU A 328 -23.40 6.23 8.23
CA LEU A 328 -24.54 7.13 8.02
C LEU A 328 -25.44 6.64 6.90
N HIS A 329 -24.87 6.19 5.77
CA HIS A 329 -25.65 5.66 4.65
C HIS A 329 -26.40 4.36 5.01
N MET A 330 -25.79 3.48 5.81
CA MET A 330 -26.39 2.20 6.19
C MET A 330 -27.51 2.36 7.24
N PHE A 331 -27.33 3.29 8.19
CA PHE A 331 -28.22 3.48 9.34
C PHE A 331 -29.04 4.77 9.26
N GLU A 332 -29.16 5.37 8.08
CA GLU A 332 -29.82 6.67 7.90
C GLU A 332 -31.26 6.68 8.45
N SER A 333 -32.00 5.59 8.22
CA SER A 333 -33.39 5.45 8.69
C SER A 333 -33.50 5.37 10.22
N GLU A 334 -32.60 4.63 10.88
CA GLU A 334 -32.55 4.49 12.33
C GLU A 334 -32.10 5.77 13.02
N ILE A 335 -31.15 6.47 12.42
CA ILE A 335 -30.68 7.78 12.88
C ILE A 335 -31.81 8.81 12.81
N ARG A 336 -32.53 8.86 11.67
CA ARG A 336 -33.68 9.77 11.49
C ARG A 336 -34.82 9.45 12.46
N SER A 337 -35.10 8.18 12.72
CA SER A 337 -36.19 7.79 13.63
C SER A 337 -35.92 8.21 15.09
N LYS A 338 -34.65 8.24 15.50
CA LYS A 338 -34.23 8.69 16.83
C LYS A 338 -34.12 10.22 16.98
N LYS A 339 -34.29 11.00 15.90
CA LYS A 339 -34.19 12.48 15.89
C LYS A 339 -32.91 13.04 16.52
N ILE A 340 -31.80 12.29 16.43
CA ILE A 340 -30.55 12.65 17.11
C ILE A 340 -29.91 13.90 16.48
N PHE A 341 -30.19 14.17 15.20
CA PHE A 341 -29.61 15.29 14.44
C PHE A 341 -30.59 16.44 14.15
N ASP A 342 -31.78 16.47 14.75
CA ASP A 342 -32.81 17.48 14.46
C ASP A 342 -32.60 18.81 15.20
N ASN A 343 -31.43 19.01 15.84
CA ASN A 343 -31.08 20.23 16.57
C ASN A 343 -30.43 21.33 15.71
#